data_AF-A0A2W4JFB9-F1
#
_entry.id   AF-A0A2W4JFB9-F1
#
_cell.length_a   1.000
_cell.length_b   1.000
_cell.length_c   1.000
_cell.angle_alpha   90.00
_cell.angle_beta   90.00
_cell.angle_gamma   90.00
#
_symmetry.space_group_name_H-M   'P 1'
#
loop_
_entity.id
_entity.type
_entity.pdbx_description
1 polymer ?
#
loop_
_entity_poly.entity_id
_entity_poly.type
_entity_poly.pdbx_seq_one_letter_code
_entity_poly.pdbx_strand_id
1 'polypeptide(L)'
;MTGLAGVAGSKGSILFVGSSGGHLAQLLALEPWYRPLRRCWVTFNTPDAVSLLRGEDVTWAYHPTTRNIRNLIRNTLLALRMFRRRDIAAVVTTGAGVALPFVVIARLKRIPTVYIEVYDRIDTATLTARLCRPFLSAMLVQWDEQRRMYPEATVVGNLL
;
A
#
# COMPACT_ATOMS: atom_id res chain seq x y z
N MET A 1 8.31 18.73 -6.57
CA MET A 1 7.01 18.59 -5.87
C MET A 1 5.87 18.37 -6.88
N THR A 2 6.02 17.45 -7.83
CA THR A 2 5.18 17.46 -9.06
C THR A 2 4.36 16.18 -9.27
N GLY A 3 4.39 15.23 -8.33
CA GLY A 3 3.75 13.91 -8.50
C GLY A 3 2.40 13.71 -7.78
N LEU A 4 2.10 14.48 -6.73
CA LEU A 4 0.91 14.25 -5.89
C LEU A 4 -0.35 15.00 -6.37
N ALA A 5 -0.17 16.07 -7.15
CA ALA A 5 -1.30 16.88 -7.64
C ALA A 5 -2.17 16.16 -8.70
N GLY A 6 -1.66 15.09 -9.33
CA GLY A 6 -2.38 14.36 -10.38
C GLY A 6 -3.46 13.39 -9.87
N VAL A 7 -3.46 13.04 -8.58
CA VAL A 7 -4.41 12.07 -8.02
C VAL A 7 -5.80 12.70 -7.82
N ALA A 8 -5.87 14.03 -7.63
CA ALA A 8 -7.12 14.74 -7.37
C ALA A 8 -8.05 14.86 -8.60
N GLY A 9 -7.58 14.50 -9.80
CA GLY A 9 -8.34 14.60 -11.06
C GLY A 9 -8.73 13.27 -11.72
N SER A 10 -8.29 12.13 -11.20
CA SER A 10 -8.58 10.82 -11.82
C SER A 10 -9.90 10.23 -11.32
N LYS A 11 -10.76 9.76 -12.24
CA LYS A 11 -12.02 9.05 -11.91
C LYS A 11 -11.81 7.67 -11.25
N GLY A 12 -10.58 7.14 -11.25
CA GLY A 12 -10.24 5.83 -10.74
C GLY A 12 -10.19 5.74 -9.21
N SER A 13 -10.20 4.52 -8.67
CA SER A 13 -10.12 4.26 -7.23
C SER A 13 -8.68 4.27 -6.72
N ILE A 14 -8.48 4.72 -5.49
CA ILE A 14 -7.25 4.49 -4.73
C ILE A 14 -7.24 3.03 -4.25
N LEU A 15 -6.18 2.30 -4.56
CA LEU A 15 -5.99 0.93 -4.10
C LEU A 15 -5.10 0.93 -2.85
N PHE A 16 -5.69 0.61 -1.70
CA PHE A 16 -4.98 0.39 -0.45
C PHE A 16 -4.51 -1.05 -0.35
N VAL A 17 -3.23 -1.27 -0.04
CA VAL A 17 -2.64 -2.62 0.06
C VAL A 17 -1.83 -2.76 1.34
N GLY A 18 -2.11 -3.77 2.15
CA GLY A 18 -1.35 -4.08 3.36
C GLY A 18 -1.77 -5.43 3.94
N SER A 19 -1.06 -5.93 4.96
CA SER A 19 -1.60 -7.04 5.77
C SER A 19 -2.70 -6.55 6.70
N SER A 20 -3.39 -7.47 7.38
CA SER A 20 -4.25 -7.14 8.52
C SER A 20 -3.43 -6.68 9.73
N GLY A 21 -4.09 -6.30 10.84
CA GLY A 21 -3.44 -5.75 12.03
C GLY A 21 -2.84 -4.35 11.80
N GLY A 22 -1.63 -4.11 12.30
CA GLY A 22 -1.01 -2.77 12.34
C GLY A 22 -0.80 -2.10 10.98
N HIS A 23 -0.59 -2.87 9.90
CA HIS A 23 -0.51 -2.33 8.54
C HIS A 23 -1.85 -1.74 8.09
N LEU A 24 -2.95 -2.45 8.35
CA LEU A 24 -4.31 -2.00 8.06
C LEU A 24 -4.68 -0.80 8.93
N ALA A 25 -4.36 -0.84 10.23
CA ALA A 25 -4.63 0.26 11.14
C ALA A 25 -3.97 1.59 10.69
N GLN A 26 -2.71 1.54 10.25
CA GLN A 26 -2.01 2.71 9.71
C GLN A 26 -2.66 3.24 8.42
N LEU A 27 -3.16 2.36 7.55
CA LEU A 27 -3.88 2.79 6.35
C LEU A 27 -5.22 3.42 6.71
N LEU A 28 -5.94 2.87 7.69
CA LEU A 28 -7.21 3.42 8.18
C LEU A 28 -7.05 4.79 8.85
N ALA A 29 -5.90 5.06 9.48
CA ALA A 29 -5.60 6.38 10.05
C ALA A 29 -5.58 7.51 9.00
N LEU A 30 -5.47 7.17 7.72
CA LEU A 30 -5.57 8.12 6.60
C LEU A 30 -7.02 8.51 6.25
N GLU A 31 -8.03 8.07 7.01
CA GLU A 31 -9.45 8.31 6.72
C GLU A 31 -9.78 9.76 6.39
N PRO A 32 -9.33 10.77 7.14
CA PRO A 32 -9.64 12.16 6.82
C PRO A 32 -9.23 12.56 5.39
N TRP A 33 -8.16 11.96 4.87
CA TRP A 33 -7.66 12.19 3.52
C TRP A 33 -8.39 11.38 2.45
N TYR A 34 -8.63 10.08 2.67
CA TYR A 34 -9.21 9.22 1.64
C TYR A 34 -10.74 9.18 1.63
N ARG A 35 -11.41 9.68 2.68
CA ARG A 35 -12.87 9.65 2.82
C ARG A 35 -13.63 10.17 1.59
N PRO A 36 -13.26 11.32 0.97
CA PRO A 36 -13.94 11.81 -0.22
C PRO A 36 -13.57 11.07 -1.52
N LEU A 37 -12.59 10.15 -1.46
CA LEU A 37 -12.07 9.44 -2.63
C LEU A 37 -12.72 8.07 -2.79
N ARG A 38 -12.89 7.64 -4.05
CA ARG A 38 -13.20 6.25 -4.36
C ARG A 38 -12.01 5.38 -3.98
N ARG A 39 -12.27 4.26 -3.32
CA ARG A 39 -11.22 3.39 -2.79
C ARG A 39 -11.60 1.92 -2.88
N CYS A 40 -10.59 1.09 -2.89
CA CYS A 40 -10.72 -0.35 -2.66
C CYS A 40 -9.49 -0.87 -1.92
N TRP A 41 -9.65 -2.03 -1.30
CA TRP A 41 -8.69 -2.55 -0.34
C TRP A 41 -8.21 -3.93 -0.74
N VAL A 42 -6.94 -4.20 -0.47
CA VAL A 42 -6.35 -5.54 -0.50
C VAL A 42 -5.69 -5.80 0.84
N THR A 43 -6.22 -6.79 1.55
CA THR A 43 -5.68 -7.27 2.83
C THR A 43 -6.03 -8.74 3.04
N PHE A 44 -5.72 -9.30 4.21
CA PHE A 44 -5.98 -10.70 4.53
C PHE A 44 -7.38 -10.89 5.11
N ASN A 45 -8.00 -12.05 4.81
CA ASN A 45 -9.32 -12.39 5.33
C ASN A 45 -9.22 -12.86 6.78
N THR A 46 -9.01 -11.92 7.70
CA THR A 46 -8.96 -12.15 9.14
C THR A 46 -10.16 -11.47 9.83
N PRO A 47 -10.64 -11.97 10.99
CA PRO A 47 -11.82 -11.41 11.65
C PRO A 47 -11.73 -9.91 11.96
N ASP A 48 -10.55 -9.42 12.35
CA ASP A 48 -10.28 -8.01 12.58
C ASP A 48 -10.46 -7.18 11.29
N ALA A 49 -9.89 -7.63 10.17
CA ALA A 49 -9.98 -6.94 8.90
C ALA A 49 -11.41 -6.91 8.35
N VAL A 50 -12.15 -8.03 8.49
CA VAL A 50 -13.56 -8.11 8.12
C VAL A 50 -14.41 -7.13 8.93
N SER A 51 -14.12 -7.00 10.23
CA SER A 51 -14.83 -6.06 11.10
C SER A 51 -14.51 -4.59 10.73
N LEU A 52 -13.23 -4.27 10.59
CA LEU A 52 -12.75 -2.90 10.30
C LEU A 52 -13.15 -2.39 8.91
N LEU A 53 -13.22 -3.25 7.91
CA LEU A 53 -13.54 -2.90 6.53
C LEU A 53 -15.01 -3.19 6.16
N ARG A 54 -15.90 -3.21 7.15
CA ARG A 54 -17.32 -3.43 6.89
C ARG A 54 -17.89 -2.33 6.00
N GLY A 55 -18.47 -2.71 4.87
CA GLY A 55 -19.05 -1.77 3.89
C GLY A 55 -18.03 -1.20 2.90
N GLU A 56 -16.76 -1.57 3.01
CA GLU A 56 -15.73 -1.19 2.04
C GLU A 56 -15.63 -2.23 0.91
N ASP A 57 -15.05 -1.81 -0.23
CA ASP A 57 -14.78 -2.68 -1.37
C ASP A 57 -13.44 -3.40 -1.19
N VAL A 58 -13.50 -4.64 -0.69
CA VAL A 58 -12.31 -5.42 -0.29
C VAL A 58 -12.07 -6.61 -1.21
N THR A 59 -10.81 -6.82 -1.58
CA THR A 59 -10.30 -8.02 -2.23
C THR A 59 -9.32 -8.74 -1.32
N TRP A 60 -9.65 -9.96 -0.90
CA TRP A 60 -8.82 -10.72 0.04
C TRP A 60 -7.61 -11.35 -0.65
N ALA A 61 -6.42 -11.06 -0.13
CA ALA A 61 -5.15 -11.62 -0.58
C ALA A 61 -4.83 -12.96 0.08
N TYR A 62 -3.93 -13.71 -0.55
CA TYR A 62 -3.45 -14.99 -0.05
C TYR A 62 -2.31 -14.77 0.97
N HIS A 63 -2.44 -15.37 2.14
CA HIS A 63 -1.45 -15.37 3.22
C HIS A 63 -1.16 -16.81 3.69
N PRO A 64 -0.02 -17.09 4.36
CA PRO A 64 1.07 -16.18 4.72
C PRO A 64 1.90 -15.75 3.50
N THR A 65 2.52 -14.57 3.56
CA THR A 65 3.35 -14.01 2.47
C THR A 65 4.85 -14.09 2.74
N THR A 66 5.26 -14.26 4.00
CA THR A 66 6.67 -14.42 4.39
C THR A 66 7.24 -15.72 3.81
N ARG A 67 8.30 -15.59 3.00
CA ARG A 67 9.02 -16.72 2.37
C ARG A 67 8.10 -17.71 1.63
N ASN A 68 6.98 -17.22 1.08
CA ASN A 68 5.98 -18.08 0.44
C ASN A 68 5.81 -17.73 -1.05
N ILE A 69 6.57 -18.41 -1.90
CA ILE A 69 6.56 -18.18 -3.36
C ILE A 69 5.19 -18.51 -3.97
N ARG A 70 4.51 -19.56 -3.48
CA ARG A 70 3.17 -19.95 -3.97
C ARG A 70 2.18 -18.81 -3.79
N ASN A 71 2.16 -18.18 -2.62
CA ASN A 71 1.28 -17.06 -2.35
C ASN A 71 1.74 -15.77 -3.04
N LEU A 72 3.04 -15.57 -3.28
CA LEU A 72 3.52 -14.50 -4.16
C LEU A 72 2.95 -14.63 -5.58
N ILE A 73 2.98 -15.82 -6.18
CA ILE A 73 2.40 -16.07 -7.51
C ILE A 73 0.89 -15.82 -7.50
N ARG A 74 0.17 -16.37 -6.51
CA ARG A 74 -1.29 -16.17 -6.38
C ARG A 74 -1.66 -14.70 -6.24
N ASN A 75 -0.94 -13.94 -5.41
CA ASN A 75 -1.15 -12.51 -5.24
C ASN A 75 -0.75 -11.71 -6.49
N THR A 76 0.23 -12.18 -7.27
CA THR A 76 0.56 -11.59 -8.58
C THR A 76 -0.60 -11.76 -9.57
N LEU A 77 -1.18 -12.96 -9.65
CA LEU A 77 -2.36 -13.22 -10.49
C LEU A 77 -3.58 -12.41 -10.04
N LEU A 78 -3.77 -12.27 -8.73
CA LEU A 78 -4.82 -11.44 -8.12
C LEU A 78 -4.65 -9.97 -8.52
N ALA A 79 -3.45 -9.41 -8.35
CA ALA A 79 -3.12 -8.05 -8.75
C ALA A 79 -3.36 -7.84 -10.26
N LEU A 80 -2.85 -8.73 -11.11
CA LEU A 80 -3.09 -8.67 -12.57
C LEU A 80 -4.58 -8.64 -12.92
N ARG A 81 -5.42 -9.41 -12.20
CA ARG A 81 -6.87 -9.44 -12.41
C ARG A 81 -7.52 -8.14 -11.94
N MET A 82 -7.10 -7.59 -10.80
CA MET A 82 -7.63 -6.32 -10.28
C MET A 82 -7.34 -5.17 -11.25
N PHE A 83 -6.09 -4.96 -11.65
CA PHE A 83 -5.71 -3.89 -12.58
C PHE A 83 -6.28 -4.06 -14.00
N ARG A 84 -6.82 -5.23 -14.35
CA ARG A 84 -7.55 -5.45 -15.62
C ARG A 84 -9.03 -5.12 -15.51
N ARG A 85 -9.62 -5.27 -14.32
CA ARG A 85 -11.08 -5.15 -14.10
C ARG A 85 -11.49 -3.82 -13.47
N ARG A 86 -10.55 -3.12 -12.86
CA ARG A 86 -10.79 -1.90 -12.08
C ARG A 86 -9.93 -0.78 -12.60
N ASP A 87 -10.51 0.41 -12.63
CA ASP A 87 -9.79 1.64 -12.90
C ASP A 87 -9.09 2.07 -11.62
N ILE A 88 -7.77 1.83 -11.53
CA ILE A 88 -6.95 2.15 -10.36
C ILE A 88 -6.14 3.40 -10.67
N ALA A 89 -6.38 4.44 -9.88
CA ALA A 89 -5.74 5.73 -10.02
C ALA A 89 -4.36 5.80 -9.34
N ALA A 90 -4.22 5.14 -8.19
CA ALA A 90 -2.98 5.08 -7.43
C ALA A 90 -2.99 3.85 -6.51
N VAL A 91 -1.79 3.42 -6.10
CA VAL A 91 -1.61 2.42 -5.04
C VAL A 91 -1.00 3.10 -3.82
N VAL A 92 -1.60 2.90 -2.66
CA VAL A 92 -1.04 3.31 -1.36
C VAL A 92 -0.85 2.07 -0.51
N THR A 93 0.35 1.89 0.04
CA THR A 93 0.67 0.71 0.83
C THR A 93 1.53 1.03 2.05
N THR A 94 1.26 0.36 3.16
CA THR A 94 2.15 0.35 4.34
C THR A 94 3.11 -0.84 4.32
N GLY A 95 3.17 -1.60 3.22
CA GLY A 95 4.05 -2.75 3.07
C GLY A 95 3.41 -4.10 3.37
N ALA A 96 4.11 -4.90 4.17
CA ALA A 96 3.97 -6.37 4.28
C ALA A 96 4.31 -7.12 2.98
N GLY A 97 4.50 -8.44 3.04
CA GLY A 97 4.90 -9.24 1.87
C GLY A 97 3.88 -9.24 0.71
N VAL A 98 2.66 -8.77 0.94
CA VAL A 98 1.59 -8.70 -0.09
C VAL A 98 1.75 -7.52 -1.05
N ALA A 99 2.42 -6.43 -0.64
CA ALA A 99 2.47 -5.19 -1.41
C ALA A 99 3.24 -5.30 -2.73
N LEU A 100 4.34 -6.06 -2.74
CA LEU A 100 5.28 -6.14 -3.87
C LEU A 100 4.61 -6.39 -5.23
N PRO A 101 3.77 -7.43 -5.42
CA PRO A 101 3.12 -7.67 -6.72
C PRO A 101 2.25 -6.49 -7.19
N PHE A 102 1.54 -5.83 -6.28
CA PHE A 102 0.66 -4.70 -6.63
C PHE A 102 1.47 -3.47 -7.03
N VAL A 103 2.53 -3.16 -6.30
CA VAL A 103 3.44 -2.04 -6.60
C VAL A 103 4.12 -2.24 -7.96
N VAL A 104 4.65 -3.44 -8.23
CA VAL A 104 5.32 -3.75 -9.50
C VAL A 104 4.35 -3.60 -10.68
N ILE A 105 3.14 -4.18 -10.57
CA ILE A 105 2.15 -4.11 -11.65
C ILE A 105 1.65 -2.68 -11.88
N ALA A 106 1.44 -1.90 -10.82
CA ALA A 106 1.09 -0.47 -10.94
C ALA A 106 2.19 0.30 -11.68
N ARG A 107 3.46 0.10 -11.32
CA ARG A 107 4.59 0.75 -11.99
C ARG A 107 4.69 0.40 -13.47
N LEU A 108 4.47 -0.86 -13.85
CA LEU A 108 4.42 -1.30 -15.25
C LEU A 108 3.28 -0.61 -16.03
N LYS A 109 2.19 -0.28 -15.35
CA LYS A 109 1.03 0.45 -15.90
C LYS A 109 1.16 1.98 -15.79
N ARG A 110 2.30 2.50 -15.31
CA ARG A 110 2.51 3.92 -15.02
C ARG A 110 1.48 4.52 -14.05
N ILE A 111 0.93 3.68 -13.18
CA ILE A 111 0.03 4.09 -12.09
C ILE A 111 0.91 4.53 -10.91
N PRO A 112 0.67 5.72 -10.33
CA PRO A 112 1.39 6.19 -9.16
C PRO A 112 1.34 5.22 -7.98
N THR A 113 2.48 5.08 -7.29
CA THR A 113 2.69 4.15 -6.18
C THR A 113 3.28 4.91 -4.99
N VAL A 114 2.60 4.85 -3.85
CA VAL A 114 3.01 5.49 -2.60
C VAL A 114 3.23 4.39 -1.56
N TYR A 115 4.41 4.40 -0.95
CA TYR A 115 4.72 3.51 0.17
C TYR A 115 4.87 4.35 1.44
N ILE A 116 4.27 3.90 2.52
CA ILE A 116 4.41 4.48 3.87
C ILE A 116 5.17 3.45 4.71
N GLU A 117 6.37 3.80 5.17
CA GLU A 117 7.11 2.89 6.07
C GLU A 117 6.37 2.75 7.40
N VAL A 118 6.45 1.55 7.96
CA VAL A 118 5.75 1.21 9.19
C VAL A 118 6.25 2.01 10.40
N TYR A 119 5.33 2.27 11.31
CA TYR A 119 5.54 3.02 12.54
C TYR A 119 6.65 2.43 13.43
N ASP A 120 6.72 1.10 13.56
CA ASP A 120 7.57 0.38 14.51
C ASP A 120 9.03 0.20 14.05
N ARG A 121 9.38 0.65 12.84
CA ARG A 121 10.72 0.47 12.24
C ARG A 121 11.43 1.80 12.04
N ILE A 122 11.96 2.34 13.12
CA ILE A 122 12.58 3.68 13.14
C ILE A 122 13.98 3.66 12.52
N ASP A 123 14.77 2.63 12.81
CA ASP A 123 16.21 2.55 12.52
C ASP A 123 16.57 1.50 11.44
N THR A 124 15.59 0.72 10.99
CA THR A 124 15.80 -0.38 10.04
C THR A 124 14.78 -0.39 8.91
N ALA A 125 15.25 -0.59 7.68
CA ALA A 125 14.43 -0.59 6.49
C ALA A 125 13.72 -1.95 6.35
N THR A 126 12.40 -1.95 6.13
CA THR A 126 11.70 -3.21 5.89
C THR A 126 12.14 -3.84 4.57
N LEU A 127 12.22 -5.18 4.53
CA LEU A 127 12.58 -5.88 3.29
C LEU A 127 11.60 -5.52 2.15
N THR A 128 10.31 -5.42 2.45
CA THR A 128 9.31 -5.01 1.46
C THR A 128 9.58 -3.61 0.94
N ALA A 129 9.85 -2.62 1.81
CA ALA A 129 10.18 -1.27 1.37
C ALA A 129 11.39 -1.27 0.44
N ARG A 130 12.46 -2.00 0.79
CA ARG A 130 13.65 -2.15 -0.06
C ARG A 130 13.33 -2.73 -1.44
N LEU A 131 12.48 -3.76 -1.49
CA LEU A 131 12.08 -4.40 -2.75
C LEU A 131 11.14 -3.52 -3.59
N CYS A 132 10.25 -2.77 -2.95
CA CYS A 132 9.31 -1.89 -3.62
C CYS A 132 9.96 -0.59 -4.11
N ARG A 133 11.00 -0.09 -3.44
CA ARG A 133 11.61 1.24 -3.66
C ARG A 133 11.86 1.61 -5.13
N PRO A 134 12.42 0.74 -6.00
CA PRO A 134 12.66 1.09 -7.40
C PRO A 134 11.38 1.36 -8.22
N PHE A 135 10.23 0.94 -7.69
CA PHE A 135 8.93 1.01 -8.33
C PHE A 135 8.03 2.08 -7.72
N LEU A 136 8.52 2.85 -6.73
CA LEU A 136 7.74 3.87 -6.04
C LEU A 136 7.75 5.21 -6.78
N SER A 137 6.61 5.89 -6.73
CA SER A 137 6.48 7.30 -7.11
C SER A 137 6.78 8.22 -5.93
N ALA A 138 6.42 7.80 -4.71
CA ALA A 138 6.75 8.49 -3.47
C ALA A 138 7.01 7.48 -2.34
N MET A 139 7.99 7.83 -1.50
CA MET A 139 8.25 7.16 -0.23
C MET A 139 7.88 8.11 0.89
N LEU A 140 7.05 7.64 1.82
CA LEU A 140 6.60 8.37 3.00
C LEU A 140 7.13 7.65 4.23
N VAL A 141 7.50 8.43 5.24
CA VAL A 141 8.01 7.93 6.52
C VAL A 141 7.30 8.64 7.66
N GLN A 142 7.26 8.03 8.84
CA GLN A 142 6.55 8.56 10.00
C GLN A 142 7.49 9.30 10.96
N TRP A 143 8.79 8.98 10.90
CA TRP A 143 9.84 9.57 11.72
C TRP A 143 10.91 10.26 10.88
N ASP A 144 11.50 11.33 11.37
CA ASP A 144 12.66 11.97 10.72
C ASP A 144 13.86 11.01 10.65
N GLU A 145 14.05 10.16 11.66
CA GLU A 145 15.12 9.17 11.73
C GLU A 145 15.07 8.18 10.57
N GLN A 146 13.87 7.85 10.09
CA GLN A 146 13.70 6.93 8.96
C GLN A 146 14.29 7.49 7.65
N ARG A 147 14.47 8.82 7.54
CA ARG A 147 15.12 9.44 6.39
C ARG A 147 16.59 9.05 6.25
N ARG A 148 17.23 8.54 7.31
CA ARG A 148 18.59 7.97 7.20
C ARG A 148 18.64 6.81 6.20
N MET A 149 17.54 6.06 6.09
CA MET A 149 17.40 4.92 5.17
C MET A 149 16.76 5.32 3.84
N TYR A 150 15.90 6.35 3.88
CA TYR A 150 15.16 6.89 2.74
C TYR A 150 15.35 8.41 2.64
N PRO A 151 16.51 8.91 2.19
CA PRO A 151 16.79 10.35 2.17
C PRO A 151 15.79 11.18 1.35
N GLU A 152 15.20 10.56 0.33
CA GLU A 152 14.18 11.12 -0.55
C GLU A 152 12.77 11.14 0.06
N ALA A 153 12.56 10.47 1.20
CA ALA A 153 11.22 10.31 1.76
C ALA A 153 10.68 11.59 2.39
N THR A 154 9.36 11.76 2.28
CA THR A 154 8.62 12.82 2.97
C THR A 154 8.14 12.31 4.32
N VAL A 155 8.38 13.08 5.38
CA VAL A 155 7.87 12.78 6.73
C VAL A 155 6.40 13.21 6.80
N VAL A 156 5.52 12.28 7.15
CA VAL A 156 4.06 12.52 7.23
C VAL A 156 3.52 12.45 8.64
N GLY A 157 4.38 12.18 9.63
CA GLY A 157 4.00 12.01 11.03
C GLY A 157 3.39 10.64 11.32
N ASN A 158 2.95 10.48 12.57
CA ASN A 158 2.62 9.20 13.16
C ASN A 158 1.18 8.78 12.81
N LEU A 159 1.03 7.57 12.28
CA LEU A 159 -0.26 6.97 11.89
C LEU A 159 -0.77 5.93 12.91
N LEU A 160 -0.14 5.87 14.08
CA LEU A 160 -0.51 5.09 15.28
C LEU A 160 -0.09 5.83 16.56
#